data_AF-A0A349H3S6-F1
#
_entry.id   AF-A0A349H3S6-F1
#
_cell.length_a   1.000
_cell.length_b   1.000
_cell.length_c   1.000
_cell.angle_alpha   90.00
_cell.angle_beta   90.00
_cell.angle_gamma   90.00
#
_symmetry.space_group_name_H-M   'P 1'
#
loop_
_entity.id
_entity.type
_entity.pdbx_description
1 polymer ?
#
loop_
_entity_poly.entity_id
_entity_poly.type
_entity_poly.pdbx_seq_one_letter_code
_entity_poly.pdbx_strand_id
1 'polypeptide(L)'
;MLEQILKGGSMMYPLMALSLVGVAVVFDRWVAFAANRKVDTKALRAKVQAALRAQNPAAAIAACEGSSGPIASVLLAGLRTYMQLCDKNENPETMRLVVGQVMEDYSAQAISIVNKRMDVLTTVGTAAPLFGMTGTVTGMITSFKGLASAGSMGGGGMVANGIAEALITTAAGLIIALNAVIPQSLFNRWSDEIELQIEEATAEMVEFILTHH
;
A
#
# COMPACT_ATOMS: atom_id res chain seq x y z
N MET A 1 15.22 -25.45 9.99
CA MET A 1 14.41 -24.55 9.14
C MET A 1 14.94 -24.52 7.70
N LEU A 2 16.16 -24.04 7.43
CA LEU A 2 16.75 -24.02 6.07
C LEU A 2 16.88 -25.41 5.41
N GLU A 3 17.25 -26.44 6.16
CA GLU A 3 17.26 -27.84 5.64
C GLU A 3 15.86 -28.41 5.35
N GLN A 4 14.81 -27.89 5.99
CA GLN A 4 13.42 -28.31 5.71
C GLN A 4 12.85 -27.58 4.49
N ILE A 5 13.29 -26.34 4.24
CA ILE A 5 12.95 -25.57 3.04
C ILE A 5 13.54 -26.26 1.80
N LEU A 6 14.79 -26.74 1.87
CA LEU A 6 15.41 -27.53 0.80
C LEU A 6 14.71 -28.88 0.53
N LYS A 7 13.93 -29.39 1.49
CA LYS A 7 13.13 -30.62 1.35
C LYS A 7 11.73 -30.39 0.77
N GLY A 8 11.31 -29.14 0.52
CA GLY A 8 9.96 -28.79 0.05
C GLY A 8 9.73 -28.90 -1.48
N GLY A 9 10.66 -29.51 -2.19
CA GLY A 9 10.52 -29.79 -3.62
C GLY A 9 10.66 -28.57 -4.53
N SER A 10 10.36 -28.77 -5.81
CA SER A 10 10.51 -27.74 -6.86
C SER A 10 9.63 -26.51 -6.65
N MET A 11 8.52 -26.65 -5.92
CA MET A 11 7.58 -25.56 -5.67
C MET A 11 8.04 -24.60 -4.55
N MET A 12 9.13 -24.94 -3.85
CA MET A 12 9.74 -24.04 -2.86
C MET A 12 10.48 -22.86 -3.50
N TYR A 13 11.08 -23.03 -4.69
CA TYR A 13 11.79 -21.95 -5.40
C TYR A 13 10.91 -20.72 -5.70
N PRO A 14 9.71 -20.85 -6.31
CA PRO A 14 8.83 -19.71 -6.53
C PRO A 14 8.31 -19.10 -5.22
N LEU A 15 8.10 -19.90 -4.17
CA LEU A 15 7.72 -19.40 -2.84
C LEU A 15 8.82 -18.53 -2.22
N MET A 16 10.09 -18.94 -2.32
CA MET A 16 11.20 -18.13 -1.84
C MET A 16 11.30 -16.80 -2.60
N ALA A 17 11.08 -16.80 -3.92
CA ALA A 17 11.04 -15.58 -4.70
C ALA A 17 9.91 -14.63 -4.25
N LEU A 18 8.70 -15.15 -4.03
CA LEU A 18 7.57 -14.39 -3.49
C LEU A 18 7.85 -13.85 -2.08
N SER A 19 8.51 -14.63 -1.23
CA SER A 19 8.91 -14.21 0.11
C SER A 19 9.90 -13.03 0.07
N LEU A 20 10.92 -13.11 -0.79
CA LEU A 20 11.91 -12.03 -0.94
C LEU A 20 11.26 -10.74 -1.44
N VAL A 21 10.42 -10.83 -2.48
CA VAL A 21 9.68 -9.68 -3.01
C VAL A 21 8.72 -9.10 -1.96
N GLY A 22 7.98 -9.95 -1.26
CA GLY A 22 7.05 -9.54 -0.20
C GLY A 22 7.75 -8.76 0.90
N VAL A 23 8.84 -9.30 1.45
CA VAL A 23 9.62 -8.64 2.51
C VAL A 23 10.23 -7.33 2.03
N ALA A 24 10.78 -7.29 0.81
CA ALA A 24 11.35 -6.07 0.24
C ALA A 24 10.30 -4.94 0.12
N VAL A 25 9.09 -5.27 -0.33
CA VAL A 25 7.99 -4.29 -0.44
C VAL A 25 7.49 -3.87 0.94
N VAL A 26 7.35 -4.80 1.90
CA VAL A 26 6.97 -4.45 3.28
C VAL A 26 7.95 -3.45 3.88
N PHE A 27 9.25 -3.67 3.70
CA PHE A 27 10.27 -2.76 4.24
C PHE A 27 10.24 -1.38 3.55
N ASP A 28 10.18 -1.36 2.22
CA ASP A 28 10.05 -0.12 1.43
C ASP A 28 8.83 0.71 1.85
N ARG A 29 7.67 0.07 2.03
CA ARG A 29 6.44 0.73 2.48
C ARG A 29 6.53 1.18 3.92
N TRP A 30 7.10 0.36 4.82
CA TRP A 30 7.27 0.73 6.22
C TRP A 30 8.08 2.02 6.37
N VAL A 31 9.18 2.15 5.62
CA VAL A 31 10.00 3.38 5.62
C VAL A 31 9.22 4.56 5.04
N ALA A 32 8.49 4.38 3.94
CA ALA A 32 7.69 5.44 3.32
C ALA A 32 6.61 5.98 4.26
N PHE A 33 5.82 5.11 4.89
CA PHE A 33 4.81 5.52 5.86
C PHE A 33 5.42 6.09 7.15
N ALA A 34 6.53 5.54 7.63
CA ALA A 34 7.24 6.08 8.79
C ALA A 34 7.80 7.50 8.53
N ALA A 35 8.24 7.78 7.30
CA ALA A 35 8.67 9.12 6.90
C ALA A 35 7.48 10.10 6.86
N ASN A 36 6.35 9.69 6.28
CA ASN A 36 5.16 10.53 6.19
C ASN A 36 4.55 10.82 7.57
N ARG A 37 4.62 9.86 8.50
CA ARG A 37 4.12 10.01 9.87
C ARG A 37 4.91 11.02 10.73
N LYS A 38 6.10 11.44 10.30
CA LYS A 38 6.85 12.53 10.95
C LYS A 38 6.27 13.91 10.64
N VAL A 39 5.40 14.00 9.64
CA VAL A 39 4.77 15.25 9.21
C VAL A 39 3.49 15.41 10.00
N ASP A 40 3.40 16.46 10.81
CA ASP A 40 2.19 16.77 11.57
C ASP A 40 1.17 17.42 10.63
N THR A 41 0.34 16.58 10.01
CA THR A 41 -0.67 16.98 9.02
C THR A 41 -1.72 17.90 9.63
N LYS A 42 -2.07 17.68 10.92
CA LYS A 42 -3.00 18.54 11.66
C LYS A 42 -2.39 19.92 11.90
N ALA A 43 -1.13 19.98 12.32
CA ALA A 43 -0.44 21.25 12.48
C ALA A 43 -0.28 22.00 11.15
N LEU A 44 -0.03 21.29 10.05
CA LEU A 44 0.02 21.89 8.71
C LEU A 44 -1.32 22.52 8.33
N ARG A 45 -2.43 21.78 8.46
CA ARG A 45 -3.76 22.34 8.15
C ARG A 45 -4.11 23.53 9.03
N ALA A 46 -3.84 23.44 10.34
CA ALA A 46 -4.08 24.56 11.25
C ALA A 46 -3.30 25.81 10.86
N LYS A 47 -2.03 25.66 10.41
CA LYS A 47 -1.22 26.78 9.90
C LYS A 47 -1.80 27.35 8.60
N VAL A 48 -2.22 26.50 7.66
CA VAL A 48 -2.83 26.92 6.39
C VAL A 48 -4.13 27.67 6.65
N GLN A 49 -5.02 27.14 7.49
CA GLN A 49 -6.26 27.82 7.88
C GLN A 49 -5.99 29.17 8.57
N ALA A 50 -5.01 29.23 9.48
CA ALA A 50 -4.65 30.48 10.15
C ALA A 50 -4.12 31.53 9.16
N ALA A 51 -3.29 31.13 8.20
CA ALA A 51 -2.77 32.01 7.15
C ALA A 51 -3.86 32.50 6.19
N LEU A 52 -4.81 31.63 5.82
CA LEU A 52 -5.98 31.98 5.01
C LEU A 52 -6.90 32.98 5.72
N ARG A 53 -7.21 32.76 7.01
CA ARG A 53 -7.98 33.72 7.83
C ARG A 53 -7.28 35.06 8.00
N ALA A 54 -5.96 35.07 8.02
CA ALA A 54 -5.14 36.29 8.06
C ALA A 54 -5.03 36.98 6.67
N GLN A 55 -5.77 36.52 5.65
CA GLN A 55 -5.72 37.00 4.27
C GLN A 55 -4.31 36.98 3.67
N ASN A 56 -3.48 36.03 4.10
CA ASN A 56 -2.11 35.89 3.62
C ASN A 56 -1.91 34.52 2.94
N PRO A 57 -2.41 34.35 1.69
CA PRO A 57 -2.29 33.09 0.95
C PRO A 57 -0.82 32.75 0.62
N ALA A 58 0.06 33.75 0.52
CA ALA A 58 1.49 33.53 0.32
C ALA A 58 2.14 32.81 1.51
N ALA A 59 1.75 33.15 2.75
CA ALA A 59 2.20 32.45 3.95
C ALA A 59 1.67 31.00 4.01
N ALA A 60 0.45 30.76 3.50
CA ALA A 60 -0.10 29.41 3.40
C ALA A 60 0.71 28.54 2.41
N ILE A 61 1.08 29.10 1.25
CA ILE A 61 1.93 28.40 0.26
C ILE A 61 3.30 28.09 0.85
N ALA A 62 3.94 29.05 1.53
CA ALA A 62 5.24 28.84 2.16
C ALA A 62 5.20 27.73 3.24
N ALA A 63 4.11 27.63 3.99
CA ALA A 63 3.91 26.55 4.96
C ALA A 63 3.77 25.18 4.28
N CYS A 64 3.11 25.10 3.12
CA CYS A 64 3.02 23.89 2.33
C CYS A 64 4.34 23.52 1.64
N GLU A 65 5.12 24.50 1.15
CA GLU A 65 6.44 24.25 0.54
C GLU A 65 7.47 23.75 1.56
N GLY A 66 7.37 24.20 2.82
CA GLY A 66 8.21 23.72 3.91
C GLY A 66 7.82 22.32 4.44
N SER A 67 6.72 21.74 3.96
CA SER A 67 6.21 20.45 4.43
C SER A 67 6.19 19.43 3.29
N SER A 68 6.89 18.31 3.48
CA SER A 68 6.83 17.18 2.55
C SER A 68 5.60 16.32 2.86
N GLY A 69 4.82 15.94 1.86
CA GLY A 69 3.75 14.95 2.05
C GLY A 69 2.60 15.09 1.07
N PRO A 70 1.73 14.07 0.97
CA PRO A 70 0.63 14.03 0.02
C PRO A 70 -0.38 15.17 0.25
N ILE A 71 -0.72 15.47 1.51
CA ILE A 71 -1.63 16.57 1.86
C ILE A 71 -1.02 17.93 1.51
N ALA A 72 0.29 18.11 1.74
CA ALA A 72 0.98 19.36 1.40
C ALA A 72 0.98 19.62 -0.11
N SER A 73 1.19 18.58 -0.93
CA SER A 73 1.12 18.72 -2.40
C SER A 73 -0.27 19.10 -2.90
N VAL A 74 -1.34 18.53 -2.32
CA VAL A 74 -2.71 18.83 -2.74
C VAL A 74 -3.11 20.25 -2.31
N LEU A 75 -2.83 20.62 -1.06
CA LEU A 75 -3.07 21.98 -0.56
C LEU A 75 -2.31 23.04 -1.36
N LEU A 76 -1.05 22.77 -1.71
CA LEU A 76 -0.23 23.68 -2.51
C LEU A 76 -0.79 23.87 -3.93
N ALA A 77 -1.27 22.79 -4.57
CA ALA A 77 -1.92 22.88 -5.87
C ALA A 77 -3.21 23.71 -5.80
N GLY A 78 -4.04 23.49 -4.78
CA GLY A 78 -5.24 24.28 -4.51
C GLY A 78 -4.91 25.76 -4.28
N LEU A 79 -3.96 26.08 -3.40
CA LEU A 79 -3.58 27.46 -3.03
C LEU A 79 -3.00 28.25 -4.20
N ARG A 80 -2.17 27.63 -5.03
CA ARG A 80 -1.63 28.27 -6.24
C ARG A 80 -2.74 28.58 -7.24
N THR A 81 -3.68 27.66 -7.40
CA THR A 81 -4.84 27.85 -8.31
C THR A 81 -5.74 28.96 -7.78
N TYR A 82 -6.02 28.97 -6.48
CA TYR A 82 -6.79 30.02 -5.82
C TYR A 82 -6.16 31.41 -6.03
N MET A 83 -4.85 31.58 -5.80
CA MET A 83 -4.18 32.86 -6.04
C MET A 83 -4.28 33.31 -7.50
N GLN A 84 -4.10 32.39 -8.46
CA GLN A 84 -4.21 32.73 -9.88
C GLN A 84 -5.62 33.20 -10.28
N LEU A 85 -6.66 32.69 -9.63
CA LEU A 85 -8.04 33.08 -9.90
C LEU A 85 -8.44 34.37 -9.18
N CYS A 86 -7.91 34.61 -7.97
CA CYS A 86 -8.03 35.90 -7.30
C CYS A 86 -7.40 37.03 -8.14
N ASP A 87 -6.21 36.82 -8.71
CA ASP A 87 -5.55 37.81 -9.58
C ASP A 87 -6.37 38.13 -10.84
N LYS A 88 -7.16 37.16 -11.32
CA LYS A 88 -8.06 37.32 -12.48
C LYS A 88 -9.44 37.86 -12.12
N ASN A 89 -9.74 38.04 -10.84
CA ASN A 89 -11.02 38.50 -10.32
C ASN A 89 -12.21 37.67 -10.84
N GLU A 90 -12.04 36.35 -10.90
CA GLU A 90 -13.10 35.43 -11.36
C GLU A 90 -14.25 35.31 -10.34
N ASN A 91 -15.39 34.78 -10.78
CA ASN A 91 -16.55 34.58 -9.91
C ASN A 91 -16.25 33.51 -8.84
N PRO A 92 -16.75 33.64 -7.59
CA PRO A 92 -16.44 32.70 -6.51
C PRO A 92 -16.91 31.28 -6.82
N GLU A 93 -18.01 31.14 -7.57
CA GLU A 93 -18.51 29.83 -8.03
C GLU A 93 -17.53 29.14 -8.98
N THR A 94 -16.92 29.90 -9.90
CA THR A 94 -15.90 29.38 -10.81
C THR A 94 -14.63 29.02 -10.06
N MET A 95 -14.22 29.87 -9.10
CA MET A 95 -13.06 29.57 -8.25
C MET A 95 -13.23 28.27 -7.47
N ARG A 96 -14.41 28.08 -6.84
CA ARG A 96 -14.73 26.86 -6.12
C ARG A 96 -14.64 25.62 -7.02
N LEU A 97 -15.24 25.69 -8.22
CA LEU A 97 -15.24 24.58 -9.16
C LEU A 97 -13.82 24.22 -9.62
N VAL A 98 -13.05 25.22 -10.05
CA VAL A 98 -11.70 24.99 -10.59
C VAL A 98 -10.74 24.53 -9.49
N VAL A 99 -10.75 25.17 -8.32
CA VAL A 99 -9.90 24.77 -7.19
C VAL A 99 -10.27 23.37 -6.70
N GLY A 100 -11.56 23.07 -6.54
CA GLY A 100 -12.03 21.75 -6.13
C GLY A 100 -11.58 20.66 -7.10
N GLN A 101 -11.76 20.88 -8.41
CA GLN A 101 -11.35 19.94 -9.45
C GLN A 101 -9.83 19.73 -9.47
N VAL A 102 -9.03 20.78 -9.36
CA VAL A 102 -7.57 20.66 -9.28
C VAL A 102 -7.16 19.87 -8.04
N MET A 103 -7.76 20.15 -6.88
CA MET A 103 -7.43 19.41 -5.66
C MET A 103 -7.82 17.93 -5.75
N GLU A 104 -8.93 17.60 -6.41
CA GLU A 104 -9.36 16.22 -6.67
C GLU A 104 -8.41 15.48 -7.64
N ASP A 105 -7.98 16.13 -8.72
CA ASP A 105 -7.01 15.53 -9.65
C ASP A 105 -5.67 15.26 -8.96
N TYR A 106 -5.23 16.18 -8.10
CA TYR A 106 -3.99 16.00 -7.33
C TYR A 106 -4.15 15.01 -6.17
N SER A 107 -5.34 14.88 -5.57
CA SER A 107 -5.59 13.90 -4.51
C SER A 107 -5.49 12.48 -5.06
N ALA A 108 -6.09 12.21 -6.21
CA ALA A 108 -6.00 10.91 -6.89
C ALA A 108 -4.53 10.53 -7.19
N GLN A 109 -3.73 11.49 -7.66
CA GLN A 109 -2.30 11.29 -7.90
C GLN A 109 -1.52 11.04 -6.60
N ALA A 110 -1.78 11.82 -5.55
CA ALA A 110 -1.11 11.68 -4.26
C ALA A 110 -1.41 10.32 -3.62
N ILE A 111 -2.68 9.89 -3.63
CA ILE A 111 -3.11 8.59 -3.11
C ILE A 111 -2.51 7.45 -3.93
N SER A 112 -2.43 7.58 -5.26
CA SER A 112 -1.76 6.59 -6.12
C SER A 112 -0.28 6.39 -5.74
N ILE A 113 0.42 7.46 -5.38
CA ILE A 113 1.82 7.40 -4.93
C ILE A 113 1.93 6.71 -3.55
N VAL A 114 1.00 6.99 -2.64
CA VAL A 114 0.92 6.34 -1.32
C VAL A 114 0.69 4.83 -1.48
N ASN A 115 -0.27 4.47 -2.33
CA ASN A 115 -0.66 3.07 -2.62
C ASN A 115 0.33 2.30 -3.51
N LYS A 116 1.40 2.95 -3.97
CA LYS A 116 2.39 2.34 -4.86
C LYS A 116 2.93 1.04 -4.28
N ARG A 117 2.94 -0.03 -5.10
CA ARG A 117 3.42 -1.39 -4.77
C ARG A 117 2.57 -2.15 -3.77
N MET A 118 1.44 -1.62 -3.29
CA MET A 118 0.54 -2.37 -2.38
C MET A 118 -0.10 -3.57 -3.09
N ASP A 119 -0.35 -3.46 -4.40
CA ASP A 119 -0.84 -4.58 -5.23
C ASP A 119 0.11 -5.78 -5.25
N VAL A 120 1.42 -5.55 -5.08
CA VAL A 120 2.42 -6.62 -5.01
C VAL A 120 2.20 -7.43 -3.73
N LEU A 121 1.89 -6.79 -2.60
CA LEU A 121 1.56 -7.49 -1.36
C LEU A 121 0.25 -8.28 -1.50
N THR A 122 -0.76 -7.72 -2.16
CA THR A 122 -2.01 -8.43 -2.49
C THR A 122 -1.72 -9.69 -3.30
N THR A 123 -0.86 -9.55 -4.32
CA THR A 123 -0.47 -10.65 -5.20
C THR A 123 0.31 -11.70 -4.44
N VAL A 124 1.27 -11.33 -3.59
CA VAL A 124 2.03 -12.29 -2.76
C VAL A 124 1.10 -13.00 -1.77
N GLY A 125 0.19 -12.27 -1.12
CA GLY A 125 -0.77 -12.80 -0.16
C GLY A 125 -1.74 -13.82 -0.76
N THR A 126 -2.13 -13.62 -2.02
CA THR A 126 -3.04 -14.52 -2.74
C THR A 126 -2.32 -15.65 -3.48
N ALA A 127 -1.15 -15.37 -4.07
CA ALA A 127 -0.39 -16.34 -4.83
C ALA A 127 0.34 -17.36 -3.93
N ALA A 128 0.97 -16.94 -2.83
CA ALA A 128 1.78 -17.85 -1.99
C ALA A 128 1.00 -19.07 -1.48
N PRO A 129 -0.26 -18.96 -1.00
CA PRO A 129 -1.07 -20.12 -0.63
C PRO A 129 -1.41 -21.02 -1.82
N LEU A 130 -1.67 -20.46 -3.00
CA LEU A 130 -1.92 -21.22 -4.23
C LEU A 130 -0.68 -22.03 -4.64
N PHE A 131 0.51 -21.43 -4.56
CA PHE A 131 1.77 -22.14 -4.78
C PHE A 131 1.98 -23.26 -3.75
N GLY A 132 1.65 -23.02 -2.48
CA GLY A 132 1.67 -24.03 -1.41
C GLY A 132 0.74 -25.21 -1.68
N MET A 133 -0.51 -24.95 -2.05
CA MET A 133 -1.49 -25.98 -2.43
C MET A 133 -1.08 -26.75 -3.69
N THR A 134 -0.46 -26.08 -4.66
CA THR A 134 0.08 -26.79 -5.83
C THR A 134 1.24 -27.70 -5.44
N GLY A 135 2.05 -27.29 -4.46
CA GLY A 135 3.09 -28.12 -3.85
C GLY A 135 2.53 -29.40 -3.22
N THR A 136 1.39 -29.34 -2.54
CA THR A 136 0.79 -30.56 -1.97
C THR A 136 0.24 -31.50 -3.02
N VAL A 137 -0.43 -30.96 -4.05
CA VAL A 137 -0.95 -31.77 -5.15
C VAL A 137 0.20 -32.49 -5.87
N THR A 138 1.26 -31.77 -6.20
CA THR A 138 2.43 -32.36 -6.88
C THR A 138 3.17 -33.37 -6.01
N GLY A 139 3.37 -33.10 -4.71
CA GLY A 139 4.00 -34.03 -3.77
C GLY A 139 3.17 -35.29 -3.51
N MET A 140 1.84 -35.18 -3.48
CA MET A 140 0.96 -36.37 -3.40
C MET A 140 1.03 -37.21 -4.69
N ILE A 141 1.03 -36.57 -5.86
CA ILE A 141 1.15 -37.28 -7.15
C ILE A 141 2.46 -38.06 -7.24
N THR A 142 3.59 -37.47 -6.85
CA THR A 142 4.89 -38.16 -6.86
C THR A 142 4.93 -39.30 -5.85
N SER A 143 4.37 -39.10 -4.64
CA SER A 143 4.24 -40.12 -3.61
C SER A 143 3.49 -41.36 -4.09
N PHE A 144 2.30 -41.19 -4.69
CA PHE A 144 1.50 -42.31 -5.17
C PHE A 144 2.12 -43.00 -6.40
N LYS A 145 2.81 -42.25 -7.28
CA LYS A 145 3.57 -42.86 -8.38
C LYS A 145 4.71 -43.75 -7.86
N GLY A 146 5.43 -43.31 -6.83
CA GLY A 146 6.49 -44.10 -6.19
C GLY A 146 5.96 -45.35 -5.49
N LEU A 147 4.78 -45.26 -4.86
CA LEU A 147 4.11 -46.43 -4.29
C LEU A 147 3.74 -47.46 -5.35
N ALA A 148 3.18 -47.00 -6.48
CA ALA A 148 2.78 -47.86 -7.57
C ALA A 148 3.96 -48.60 -8.23
N SER A 149 5.16 -48.00 -8.24
CA SER A 149 6.37 -48.62 -8.80
C SER A 149 7.12 -49.52 -7.84
N ALA A 150 7.13 -49.22 -6.53
CA ALA A 150 7.92 -49.96 -5.53
C ALA A 150 7.20 -51.18 -4.93
N GLY A 151 5.88 -51.28 -5.05
CA GLY A 151 5.09 -52.36 -4.43
C GLY A 151 5.03 -52.28 -2.89
N SER A 152 4.54 -53.34 -2.24
CA SER A 152 4.24 -53.36 -0.80
C SER A 152 5.47 -53.38 0.13
N MET A 153 6.62 -53.86 -0.34
CA MET A 153 7.87 -53.94 0.44
C MET A 153 8.73 -52.68 0.24
N GLY A 154 8.27 -51.53 0.77
CA GLY A 154 9.07 -50.29 0.81
C GLY A 154 8.31 -49.01 0.45
N GLY A 155 7.12 -49.11 -0.14
CA GLY A 155 6.36 -47.95 -0.60
C GLY A 155 5.81 -47.05 0.52
N GLY A 156 5.53 -47.59 1.72
CA GLY A 156 4.95 -46.81 2.82
C GLY A 156 5.84 -45.65 3.32
N GLY A 157 7.15 -45.88 3.44
CA GLY A 157 8.09 -44.85 3.87
C GLY A 157 8.30 -43.76 2.81
N MET A 158 8.26 -44.14 1.52
CA MET A 158 8.38 -43.18 0.41
C MET A 158 7.17 -42.25 0.34
N VAL A 159 5.96 -42.80 0.53
CA VAL A 159 4.73 -42.02 0.56
C VAL A 159 4.71 -41.06 1.75
N ALA A 160 5.10 -41.54 2.94
CA ALA A 160 5.15 -40.70 4.13
C ALA A 160 6.09 -39.49 3.95
N ASN A 161 7.25 -39.69 3.31
CA ASN A 161 8.18 -38.59 3.01
C ASN A 161 7.61 -37.56 2.03
N GLY A 162 6.99 -37.99 0.93
CA GLY A 162 6.43 -37.05 -0.05
C GLY A 162 5.19 -36.30 0.45
N ILE A 163 4.40 -36.90 1.34
CA ILE A 163 3.33 -36.19 2.08
C ILE A 163 3.94 -35.16 3.04
N ALA A 164 5.00 -35.51 3.77
CA ALA A 164 5.66 -34.57 4.67
C ALA A 164 6.24 -33.37 3.92
N GLU A 165 6.90 -33.59 2.78
CA GLU A 165 7.38 -32.54 1.87
C GLU A 165 6.25 -31.63 1.40
N ALA A 166 5.14 -32.21 0.92
CA ALA A 166 3.94 -31.49 0.51
C ALA A 166 3.41 -30.56 1.62
N LEU A 167 3.29 -31.07 2.85
CA LEU A 167 2.80 -30.29 3.99
C LEU A 167 3.73 -29.13 4.36
N ILE A 168 5.05 -29.33 4.29
CA ILE A 168 6.03 -28.27 4.55
C ILE A 168 5.85 -27.12 3.54
N THR A 169 5.65 -27.44 2.27
CA THR A 169 5.48 -26.43 1.20
C THR A 169 4.19 -25.63 1.37
N THR A 170 3.11 -26.26 1.82
CA THR A 170 1.88 -25.52 2.18
C THR A 170 2.08 -24.64 3.40
N ALA A 171 2.69 -25.16 4.46
CA ALA A 171 2.97 -24.36 5.65
C ALA A 171 3.82 -23.13 5.30
N ALA A 172 4.85 -23.29 4.46
CA ALA A 172 5.67 -22.18 3.97
C ALA A 172 4.84 -21.15 3.20
N GLY A 173 3.99 -21.57 2.26
CA GLY A 173 3.12 -20.68 1.50
C GLY A 173 2.17 -19.86 2.38
N LEU A 174 1.59 -20.48 3.41
CA LEU A 174 0.72 -19.81 4.38
C LEU A 174 1.48 -18.80 5.24
N ILE A 175 2.68 -19.15 5.71
CA ILE A 175 3.52 -18.23 6.50
C ILE A 175 3.90 -17.02 5.66
N ILE A 176 4.32 -17.22 4.41
CA ILE A 176 4.68 -16.12 3.50
C ILE A 176 3.46 -15.21 3.26
N ALA A 177 2.29 -15.79 3.01
CA ALA A 177 1.06 -15.04 2.83
C ALA A 177 0.71 -14.20 4.06
N LEU A 178 0.83 -14.79 5.26
CA LEU A 178 0.56 -14.09 6.52
C LEU A 178 1.46 -12.87 6.70
N ASN A 179 2.75 -13.01 6.38
CA ASN A 179 3.73 -11.92 6.44
C ASN A 179 3.50 -10.82 5.39
N ALA A 180 2.71 -11.08 4.34
CA ALA A 180 2.33 -10.06 3.36
C ALA A 180 0.99 -9.38 3.71
N VAL A 181 -0.02 -10.18 4.08
CA VAL A 181 -1.39 -9.69 4.30
C VAL A 181 -1.52 -8.85 5.57
N ILE A 182 -0.82 -9.22 6.66
CA ILE A 182 -0.90 -8.46 7.92
C ILE A 182 -0.36 -7.02 7.73
N PRO A 183 0.87 -6.81 7.22
CA PRO A 183 1.36 -5.45 6.97
C PRO A 183 0.52 -4.71 5.94
N GLN A 184 0.04 -5.39 4.88
CA GLN A 184 -0.83 -4.77 3.89
C GLN A 184 -2.09 -4.18 4.51
N SER A 185 -2.75 -4.89 5.43
CA SER A 185 -3.94 -4.37 6.11
C SER A 185 -3.63 -3.11 6.93
N LEU A 186 -2.46 -3.06 7.57
CA LEU A 186 -2.01 -1.86 8.30
C LEU A 186 -1.72 -0.69 7.35
N PHE A 187 -1.06 -0.95 6.22
CA PHE A 187 -0.76 0.07 5.22
C PHE A 187 -2.03 0.62 4.56
N ASN A 188 -3.04 -0.23 4.28
CA ASN A 188 -4.35 0.22 3.81
C ASN A 188 -4.96 1.23 4.79
N ARG A 189 -5.04 0.87 6.08
CA ARG A 189 -5.60 1.77 7.10
C ARG A 189 -4.89 3.12 7.18
N TRP A 190 -3.56 3.13 6.99
CA TRP A 190 -2.80 4.38 6.96
C TRP A 190 -3.00 5.17 5.67
N SER A 191 -3.22 4.51 4.54
CA SER A 191 -3.60 5.19 3.30
C SER A 191 -4.99 5.81 3.42
N ASP A 192 -5.96 5.07 3.95
CA ASP A 192 -7.35 5.55 4.14
C ASP A 192 -7.38 6.80 5.03
N GLU A 193 -6.57 6.82 6.11
CA GLU A 193 -6.43 7.99 6.98
C GLU A 193 -5.83 9.20 6.22
N ILE A 194 -4.86 8.98 5.32
CA ILE A 194 -4.30 10.05 4.50
C ILE A 194 -5.34 10.58 3.50
N GLU A 195 -6.12 9.69 2.89
CA GLU A 195 -7.19 10.03 1.95
C GLU A 195 -8.27 10.88 2.61
N LEU A 196 -8.81 10.43 3.76
CA LEU A 196 -9.72 11.23 4.59
C LEU A 196 -9.11 12.58 4.92
N GLN A 197 -7.81 12.61 5.22
CA GLN A 197 -7.15 13.85 5.53
C GLN A 197 -7.00 14.81 4.32
N ILE A 198 -6.95 14.31 3.11
CA ILE A 198 -6.94 15.14 1.91
C ILE A 198 -8.35 15.66 1.61
N GLU A 199 -9.36 14.82 1.77
CA GLU A 199 -10.77 15.20 1.58
C GLU A 199 -11.19 16.33 2.52
N GLU A 200 -10.90 16.21 3.82
CA GLU A 200 -11.17 17.26 4.80
C GLU A 200 -10.47 18.58 4.43
N ALA A 201 -9.19 18.52 4.05
CA ALA A 201 -8.42 19.71 3.64
C ALA A 201 -9.02 20.40 2.40
N THR A 202 -9.54 19.59 1.46
CA THR A 202 -10.18 20.07 0.23
C THR A 202 -11.53 20.71 0.54
N ALA A 203 -12.34 20.09 1.41
CA ALA A 203 -13.61 20.62 1.85
C ALA A 203 -13.45 21.96 2.58
N GLU A 204 -12.50 22.05 3.53
CA GLU A 204 -12.17 23.27 4.26
C GLU A 204 -11.75 24.41 3.31
N MET A 205 -10.96 24.09 2.28
CA MET A 205 -10.51 25.06 1.30
C MET A 205 -11.65 25.56 0.41
N VAL A 206 -12.53 24.68 -0.03
CA VAL A 206 -13.72 25.02 -0.81
C VAL A 206 -14.70 25.88 0.01
N GLU A 207 -14.90 25.55 1.29
CA GLU A 207 -15.74 26.35 2.20
C GLU A 207 -15.15 27.75 2.45
N PHE A 208 -13.83 27.85 2.58
CA PHE A 208 -13.15 29.14 2.70
C PHE A 208 -13.43 30.06 1.51
N ILE A 209 -13.39 29.52 0.28
CA ILE A 209 -13.67 30.28 -0.95
C ILE A 209 -15.10 30.83 -0.97
N LEU A 210 -16.07 30.11 -0.40
CA LEU A 210 -17.48 30.55 -0.36
C LEU A 210 -17.76 31.59 0.72
N THR A 211 -17.03 31.54 1.84
CA THR A 211 -17.31 32.37 3.03
C THR A 211 -16.55 33.68 3.06
N HIS A 212 -15.42 33.78 2.36
CA HIS A 212 -14.51 34.94 2.41
C HIS A 212 -14.39 35.70 1.08
N HIS A 213 -15.36 35.52 0.16
CA HIS A 213 -15.50 36.30 -1.08
C HIS A 213 -16.74 37.18 -1.05
#